data_AF-A0AAZ3PJ61-F1
#
_entry.id   AF-A0AAZ3PJ61-F1
#
_cell.length_a   1.000
_cell.length_b   1.000
_cell.length_c   1.000
_cell.angle_alpha   90.00
_cell.angle_beta   90.00
_cell.angle_gamma   90.00
#
_symmetry.space_group_name_H-M   'P 1'
#
loop_
_entity.id
_entity.type
_entity.pdbx_description
1 polymer ?
#
loop_
_entity_poly.entity_id
_entity_poly.type
_entity_poly.pdbx_seq_one_letter_code
_entity_poly.pdbx_strand_id
1 'polypeptide(L)'
;MVDIHKSGSYLGAISKRLKVPHSSVQTIVCKYKHHGTTQPSYRSGRRRVLSPRDERTLVRKVQINPRTTAKDLVKMLEETGKKKYLYPQ
;
A
#
# COMPACT_ATOMS: atom_id res chain seq x y z
N MET A 1 -2.31 24.16 -10.19
CA MET A 1 -3.58 24.09 -9.43
C MET A 1 -3.40 24.59 -8.00
N VAL A 2 -2.49 23.98 -7.24
CA VAL A 2 -2.14 24.40 -5.86
C VAL A 2 -1.69 25.86 -5.81
N ASP A 3 -0.87 26.32 -6.76
CA ASP A 3 -0.38 27.70 -6.77
C ASP A 3 -1.50 28.72 -7.00
N ILE A 4 -2.48 28.38 -7.85
CA ILE A 4 -3.67 29.20 -8.11
C ILE A 4 -4.54 29.29 -6.84
N HIS A 5 -4.61 28.22 -6.06
CA HIS A 5 -5.28 28.24 -4.76
C HIS A 5 -4.50 29.06 -3.72
N LYS A 6 -3.16 28.97 -3.70
CA LYS A 6 -2.30 29.78 -2.82
C LYS A 6 -2.39 31.27 -3.14
N SER A 7 -2.63 31.64 -4.39
CA SER A 7 -2.87 33.03 -4.81
C SER A 7 -4.27 33.54 -4.47
N GLY A 8 -5.06 32.82 -3.65
CA GLY A 8 -6.37 33.26 -3.15
C GLY A 8 -7.57 32.90 -4.04
N SER A 9 -7.39 32.11 -5.10
CA SER A 9 -8.54 31.69 -5.93
C SER A 9 -9.37 30.60 -5.23
N TYR A 10 -10.69 30.74 -5.25
CA TYR A 10 -11.61 29.72 -4.75
C TYR A 10 -11.70 28.50 -5.70
N LEU A 11 -12.07 27.33 -5.16
CA LEU A 11 -12.04 26.05 -5.88
C LEU A 11 -12.87 26.04 -7.18
N GLY A 12 -14.04 26.69 -7.17
CA GLY A 12 -14.89 26.83 -8.36
C GLY A 12 -14.25 27.62 -9.50
N ALA A 13 -13.52 28.69 -9.21
CA ALA A 13 -12.78 29.44 -10.23
C ALA A 13 -11.66 28.59 -10.84
N ILE A 14 -10.98 27.80 -10.01
CA ILE A 14 -9.92 26.88 -10.46
C ILE A 14 -10.52 25.79 -11.36
N SER A 15 -11.65 25.22 -10.96
CA SER A 15 -12.38 24.19 -11.74
C SER A 15 -12.77 24.72 -13.12
N LYS A 16 -13.37 25.91 -13.19
CA LYS A 16 -13.73 26.56 -14.46
C LYS A 16 -12.50 26.87 -15.32
N ARG A 17 -11.45 27.45 -14.72
CA ARG A 17 -10.21 27.84 -15.43
C ARG A 17 -9.46 26.64 -16.00
N LEU A 18 -9.38 25.55 -15.25
CA LEU A 18 -8.65 24.34 -15.64
C LEU A 18 -9.52 23.30 -16.36
N LYS A 19 -10.84 23.52 -16.45
CA LYS A 19 -11.82 22.56 -16.98
C LYS A 19 -11.73 21.19 -16.31
N VAL A 20 -11.50 21.19 -15.00
CA VAL A 20 -11.40 19.99 -14.16
C VAL A 20 -12.60 19.96 -13.20
N PRO A 21 -13.20 18.80 -12.90
CA PRO A 21 -14.30 18.70 -11.94
C PRO A 21 -13.94 19.32 -10.59
N HIS A 22 -14.90 20.01 -9.97
CA HIS A 22 -14.72 20.65 -8.66
C HIS A 22 -14.24 19.65 -7.59
N SER A 23 -14.77 18.42 -7.61
CA SER A 23 -14.36 17.34 -6.70
C SER A 23 -12.88 17.00 -6.83
N SER A 24 -12.36 16.89 -8.05
CA SER A 24 -10.93 16.63 -8.29
C SER A 24 -10.06 17.79 -7.79
N VAL A 25 -10.49 19.04 -8.00
CA VAL A 25 -9.81 20.22 -7.45
C VAL A 25 -9.78 20.15 -5.93
N GLN A 26 -10.90 19.83 -5.29
CA GLN A 26 -10.96 19.67 -3.83
C GLN A 26 -10.03 18.56 -3.33
N THR A 27 -10.06 17.38 -3.96
CA THR A 27 -9.21 16.24 -3.59
C THR A 27 -7.73 16.60 -3.70
N ILE A 28 -7.30 17.26 -4.77
CA ILE A 28 -5.89 17.63 -4.98
C ILE A 28 -5.45 18.69 -3.95
N VAL A 29 -6.27 19.71 -3.65
CA VAL A 29 -5.93 20.71 -2.60
C VAL A 29 -5.81 20.03 -1.23
N CYS A 30 -6.78 19.19 -0.85
CA CYS A 30 -6.73 18.47 0.42
C CYS A 30 -5.51 17.55 0.52
N LYS A 31 -5.21 16.80 -0.55
CA LYS A 31 -4.04 15.94 -0.62
C LYS A 31 -2.74 16.73 -0.47
N TYR A 32 -2.64 17.89 -1.11
CA TYR A 32 -1.48 18.76 -0.98
C TYR A 32 -1.33 19.33 0.43
N LYS A 33 -2.43 19.74 1.09
CA LYS A 33 -2.37 20.19 2.49
C LYS A 33 -1.87 19.10 3.44
N HIS A 34 -2.24 17.84 3.19
CA HIS A 34 -1.88 16.73 4.06
C HIS A 34 -0.48 16.16 3.78
N HIS A 35 -0.08 16.04 2.50
CA HIS A 35 1.14 15.34 2.09
C HIS A 35 2.21 16.26 1.47
N GLY A 36 1.90 17.53 1.20
CA GLY A 36 2.83 18.48 0.56
C GLY A 36 3.18 18.17 -0.90
N THR A 37 2.55 17.17 -1.51
CA THR A 37 2.87 16.71 -2.87
C THR A 37 1.65 16.74 -3.79
N THR A 38 1.90 17.14 -5.03
CA THR A 38 0.94 17.05 -6.15
C THR A 38 1.11 15.76 -6.96
N GLN A 39 2.14 14.97 -6.66
CA GLN A 39 2.38 13.72 -7.38
C GLN A 39 1.31 12.68 -7.02
N PRO A 40 0.86 11.88 -8.01
CA PRO A 40 0.00 10.75 -7.73
C PRO A 40 0.73 9.79 -6.80
N SER A 41 0.01 9.27 -5.81
CA SER A 41 0.56 8.27 -4.90
C SER A 41 0.35 6.90 -5.52
N TYR A 42 1.33 6.01 -5.35
CA TYR A 42 1.14 4.62 -5.71
C TYR A 42 -0.03 4.03 -4.92
N ARG A 43 -0.84 3.16 -5.56
CA ARG A 43 -1.94 2.49 -4.86
C ARG A 43 -1.35 1.52 -3.85
N SER A 44 -1.84 1.55 -2.61
CA SER A 44 -1.47 0.51 -1.64
C SER A 44 -2.05 -0.83 -2.10
N GLY A 45 -1.19 -1.80 -2.41
CA GLY A 45 -1.59 -3.18 -2.66
C GLY A 45 -1.90 -3.94 -1.37
N ARG A 46 -2.15 -5.26 -1.49
CA ARG A 46 -2.34 -6.13 -0.33
C ARG A 46 -1.08 -6.12 0.55
N ARG A 47 -1.25 -5.98 1.87
CA ARG A 47 -0.15 -6.10 2.82
C ARG A 47 0.48 -7.49 2.75
N ARG A 48 1.80 -7.56 2.84
CA ARG A 48 2.54 -8.83 2.89
C ARG A 48 2.16 -9.58 4.16
N VAL A 49 1.87 -10.88 4.01
CA VAL A 49 1.54 -11.77 5.14
C VAL A 49 2.81 -12.26 5.83
N LEU A 50 3.85 -12.54 5.04
CA LEU A 50 5.13 -13.03 5.52
C LEU A 50 6.15 -11.90 5.60
N SER A 51 7.01 -11.98 6.61
CA SER A 51 8.18 -11.11 6.67
C SER A 51 9.26 -11.58 5.67
N PRO A 52 10.17 -10.69 5.23
CA PRO A 52 11.29 -11.10 4.37
C PRO A 52 12.16 -12.21 4.97
N ARG A 53 12.21 -12.31 6.31
CA ARG A 53 12.93 -13.39 7.02
C ARG A 53 12.22 -14.73 6.88
N ASP A 54 10.90 -14.73 6.93
CA ASP A 54 10.09 -15.95 6.81
C ASP A 54 10.20 -16.52 5.41
N GLU A 55 10.07 -15.67 4.40
CA GLU A 55 10.23 -16.08 3.01
C GLU A 55 11.62 -16.70 2.75
N ARG A 56 12.70 -16.10 3.27
CA ARG A 56 14.04 -16.70 3.16
C ARG A 56 14.15 -18.05 3.85
N THR A 57 13.53 -18.20 5.02
CA THR A 57 13.53 -19.48 5.76
C THR A 57 12.80 -20.56 4.99
N LEU A 58 11.63 -20.22 4.42
CA LEU A 58 10.84 -21.12 3.58
C LEU A 58 11.63 -21.57 2.34
N VAL A 59 12.21 -20.62 1.60
CA VAL A 59 13.01 -20.90 0.40
C VAL A 59 14.18 -21.83 0.76
N ARG A 60 14.91 -21.54 1.84
CA ARG A 60 16.04 -22.38 2.26
C ARG A 60 15.61 -23.80 2.63
N LYS A 61 14.45 -23.97 3.26
CA LYS A 61 13.95 -25.30 3.63
C LYS A 61 13.50 -26.12 2.44
N VAL A 62 12.81 -25.50 1.48
CA VAL A 62 12.44 -26.16 0.21
C VAL A 62 13.69 -26.52 -0.59
N GLN A 63 14.73 -25.69 -0.60
CA GLN A 63 16.00 -26.02 -1.25
C GLN A 63 16.71 -27.21 -0.60
N ILE A 64 16.72 -27.30 0.73
CA ILE A 64 17.35 -28.42 1.46
C ILE A 64 16.57 -29.71 1.30
N ASN A 65 15.24 -29.65 1.41
CA ASN A 65 14.36 -30.80 1.21
C ASN A 65 13.21 -30.41 0.27
N PRO A 66 13.38 -30.64 -1.05
CA PRO A 66 12.37 -30.30 -2.05
C PRO A 66 11.03 -31.03 -1.88
N ARG A 67 10.98 -32.12 -1.10
CA ARG A 67 9.76 -32.87 -0.80
C ARG A 67 8.96 -32.33 0.39
N THR A 68 9.44 -31.27 1.05
CA THR A 68 8.72 -30.65 2.16
C THR A 68 7.40 -30.07 1.69
N THR A 69 6.29 -30.42 2.35
CA THR A 69 4.97 -29.95 1.93
C THR A 69 4.67 -28.56 2.47
N ALA A 70 3.73 -27.85 1.84
CA ALA A 70 3.27 -26.56 2.35
C ALA A 70 2.74 -26.63 3.79
N LYS A 71 2.08 -27.74 4.16
CA LYS A 71 1.55 -27.94 5.53
C LYS A 71 2.69 -28.01 6.56
N ASP A 72 3.77 -28.71 6.24
CA ASP A 72 4.93 -28.83 7.12
C ASP A 72 5.63 -27.48 7.30
N LEU A 73 5.71 -26.70 6.22
CA LEU A 73 6.28 -25.35 6.24
C LEU A 73 5.45 -24.38 7.10
N VAL A 74 4.12 -24.46 7.01
CA VAL A 74 3.23 -23.65 7.85
C VAL A 74 3.37 -24.06 9.32
N LYS A 75 3.37 -25.36 9.62
CA LYS A 75 3.55 -25.87 10.98
C LYS A 75 4.86 -25.38 11.61
N MET A 76 5.96 -25.43 10.86
CA MET A 76 7.27 -24.90 11.30
C MET A 76 7.23 -23.41 11.64
N LEU A 77 6.53 -22.61 10.84
CA LEU A 77 6.38 -21.17 11.09
C LEU A 77 5.54 -20.91 12.35
N GLU A 78 4.48 -21.70 12.57
CA GLU A 78 3.64 -21.62 13.77
C GLU A 78 4.43 -21.98 15.04
N GLU A 79 5.23 -23.04 15.00
CA GLU A 79 6.12 -23.48 16.10
C GLU A 79 7.18 -22.43 16.47
N THR A 80 7.63 -21.63 15.49
CA THR A 80 8.59 -20.53 15.71
C THR A 80 7.94 -19.27 16.33
N GLY A 81 6.68 -19.36 16.75
CA GLY A 81 5.96 -18.29 17.45
C GLY A 81 5.24 -17.28 16.54
N LYS A 82 5.00 -17.61 15.26
CA LYS A 82 4.31 -16.73 14.32
C LYS A 82 2.88 -17.22 14.06
N LYS A 83 1.90 -16.59 14.72
CA LYS A 83 0.47 -16.92 14.58
C LYS A 83 -0.04 -16.67 13.15
N LYS A 84 -0.40 -17.77 12.48
CA LYS A 84 -1.72 -18.07 11.88
C LYS A 84 -2.36 -16.99 10.99
N TYR A 85 -1.74 -16.68 9.85
CA TYR A 85 -2.41 -15.90 8.78
C TYR A 85 -2.64 -16.68 7.49
N LEU A 86 -2.23 -17.96 7.42
CA LEU A 86 -2.36 -18.75 6.20
C LEU A 86 -3.76 -19.36 6.01
N TYR A 87 -4.57 -19.52 7.07
CA TYR A 87 -5.96 -19.97 6.97
C TYR A 87 -6.81 -19.38 8.12
N PRO A 88 -7.89 -18.61 7.86
CA PRO A 88 -8.92 -18.35 8.86
C PRO A 88 -9.66 -19.66 9.16
N GLN A 89 -9.92 -19.91 10.45
CA GLN A 89 -10.71 -21.04 10.93
C GLN A 89 -12.20 -20.81 10.70
#